data_AF-A0A2T4JIR1-F1
#
_entry.id   AF-A0A2T4JIR1-F1
#
_cell.length_a   1.000
_cell.length_b   1.000
_cell.length_c   1.000
_cell.angle_alpha   90.00
_cell.angle_beta   90.00
_cell.angle_gamma   90.00
#
_symmetry.space_group_name_H-M   'P 1'
#
loop_
_entity.id
_entity.type
_entity.pdbx_description
1 polymer ?
#
loop_
_entity_poly.entity_id
_entity_poly.type
_entity_poly.pdbx_seq_one_letter_code
_entity_poly.pdbx_strand_id
1 'polypeptide(L)'
;MAAGIGLVGALTRQPLIVSFIAVGLVAGPSALDVVRSDAQIDLLSELGIAVLLFLVGIKLDVKLIRSLGVVSVTTGLGQVIFTA
;
A
#
# COMPACT_ATOMS: atom_id res chain seq x y z
N MET A 1 22.21 -5.11 2.36
CA MET A 1 21.30 -5.52 3.47
C MET A 1 19.84 -5.58 3.01
N ALA A 2 19.29 -4.55 2.34
CA ALA A 2 17.94 -4.56 1.79
C ALA A 2 17.62 -5.77 0.87
N ALA A 3 18.55 -6.15 -0.02
CA ALA A 3 18.39 -7.32 -0.90
C ALA A 3 18.31 -8.66 -0.15
N GLY A 4 18.95 -8.79 1.03
CA GLY A 4 18.93 -10.02 1.82
C GLY A 4 17.60 -10.25 2.54
N ILE A 5 17.03 -9.19 3.12
CA ILE A 5 15.72 -9.27 3.79
C ILE A 5 14.60 -9.46 2.76
N GLY A 6 14.70 -8.80 1.59
CA GLY A 6 13.76 -9.01 0.47
C GLY A 6 13.74 -10.45 -0.06
N LEU A 7 14.89 -11.14 -0.05
CA LEU A 7 14.99 -12.55 -0.47
C LEU A 7 14.30 -13.50 0.53
N VAL A 8 14.47 -13.26 1.85
CA VAL A 8 13.82 -14.04 2.91
C VAL A 8 12.29 -13.83 2.91
N GLY A 9 11.83 -12.60 2.67
CA GLY A 9 10.41 -12.28 2.50
C GLY A 9 9.78 -12.90 1.24
N ALA A 10 10.55 -13.04 0.16
CA ALA A 10 10.09 -13.71 -1.06
C ALA A 10 9.99 -15.24 -0.88
N LEU A 11 10.94 -15.86 -0.15
CA LEU A 11 10.93 -17.29 0.13
C LEU A 11 9.72 -17.73 0.98
N THR A 12 9.24 -16.85 1.85
CA THR A 12 8.14 -17.14 2.80
C THR A 12 6.74 -17.04 2.18
N ARG A 13 6.62 -16.78 0.87
CA ARG A 13 5.34 -16.69 0.13
C ARG A 13 4.35 -15.65 0.70
N GLN A 14 4.84 -14.65 1.43
CA GLN A 14 3.98 -13.59 1.93
C GLN A 14 3.62 -12.61 0.79
N PRO A 15 2.41 -12.02 0.80
CA PRO A 15 2.10 -10.91 -0.09
C PRO A 15 3.18 -9.83 0.04
N LEU A 16 3.72 -9.36 -1.08
CA LEU A 16 4.89 -8.47 -1.11
C LEU A 16 4.75 -7.24 -0.20
N ILE A 17 3.53 -6.72 -0.05
CA ILE A 17 3.24 -5.57 0.79
C ILE A 17 3.53 -5.85 2.27
N VAL A 18 3.25 -7.07 2.75
CA VAL A 18 3.51 -7.49 4.13
C VAL A 18 5.01 -7.54 4.39
N SER A 19 5.78 -8.07 3.44
CA SER A 19 7.23 -8.12 3.51
C SER A 19 7.85 -6.72 3.55
N PHE A 20 7.34 -5.76 2.77
CA PHE A 20 7.83 -4.38 2.82
C PHE A 20 7.50 -3.67 4.14
N ILE A 21 6.30 -3.87 4.70
CA ILE A 21 5.94 -3.33 6.02
C ILE A 21 6.86 -3.90 7.11
N ALA A 22 7.13 -5.21 7.07
CA ALA A 22 8.02 -5.85 8.03
C ALA A 22 9.46 -5.31 7.94
N VAL A 23 9.98 -5.11 6.73
CA VAL A 23 11.29 -4.48 6.51
C VAL A 23 11.30 -3.06 7.09
N GLY A 24 10.27 -2.27 6.85
CA GLY A 24 10.15 -0.91 7.40
C GLY A 24 10.10 -0.89 8.92
N LEU A 25 9.35 -1.81 9.54
CA LEU A 25 9.28 -1.95 11.00
C LEU A 25 10.63 -2.34 11.61
N VAL A 26 11.36 -3.25 10.96
CA VAL A 26 12.66 -3.76 11.42
C VAL A 26 13.78 -2.73 11.20
N ALA A 27 13.78 -2.03 10.06
CA ALA A 27 14.79 -1.02 9.73
C ALA A 27 14.53 0.35 10.38
N GLY A 28 13.29 0.60 10.82
CA GLY A 28 12.87 1.83 11.47
C GLY A 28 13.45 2.03 12.89
N PRO A 29 13.22 3.21 13.48
CA PRO A 29 13.74 3.60 14.80
C PRO A 29 13.27 2.66 15.93
N SER A 30 12.14 1.98 15.75
CA SER A 30 11.57 1.06 16.73
C SER A 30 12.32 -0.27 16.89
N ALA A 31 13.30 -0.59 16.02
CA ALA A 31 14.03 -1.86 16.07
C ALA A 31 15.54 -1.70 15.88
N LEU A 32 16.03 -1.60 14.63
CA LEU A 32 17.47 -1.49 14.34
C LEU A 32 17.94 -0.04 14.22
N ASP A 33 17.02 0.93 14.13
CA ASP A 33 17.33 2.36 14.19
C ASP A 33 18.32 2.88 13.12
N VAL A 34 18.39 2.15 12.01
CA VAL A 34 19.26 2.45 10.86
C VAL A 34 18.72 3.64 10.05
N VAL A 35 17.42 3.91 10.15
CA VAL A 35 16.72 4.92 9.37
C VAL A 35 16.26 6.05 10.27
N ARG A 36 16.82 7.26 10.06
CA ARG A 36 16.61 8.47 10.89
C ARG A 36 16.10 9.70 10.10
N SER A 37 15.92 9.56 8.78
CA SER A 37 15.59 10.69 7.89
C SER A 37 14.11 10.67 7.51
N ASP A 38 13.25 10.93 8.50
CA ASP A 38 11.79 10.80 8.36
C ASP A 38 11.23 11.71 7.25
N ALA A 39 11.74 12.95 7.13
CA ALA A 39 11.22 13.94 6.17
C ALA A 39 11.37 13.52 4.68
N GLN A 40 12.51 12.93 4.30
CA GLN A 40 12.72 12.47 2.92
C GLN A 40 11.92 11.20 2.62
N ILE A 41 11.71 10.35 3.63
CA ILE A 41 10.93 9.12 3.50
C ILE A 41 9.45 9.45 3.36
N ASP A 42 8.94 10.42 4.11
CA ASP A 42 7.56 10.91 3.99
C ASP A 42 7.30 11.46 2.59
N LEU A 43 8.19 12.33 2.09
CA LEU A 43 8.05 12.90 0.74
C LEU A 43 8.07 11.79 -0.34
N LEU A 44 9.01 10.85 -0.24
CA LEU A 44 9.10 9.76 -1.21
C LEU A 44 7.88 8.82 -1.14
N SER A 45 7.34 8.60 0.05
CA SER A 45 6.14 7.78 0.27
C SER A 45 4.91 8.43 -0.32
N GLU A 46 4.74 9.74 -0.12
CA GLU A 46 3.65 10.52 -0.71
C GLU A 46 3.72 10.49 -2.24
N LEU A 47 4.91 10.70 -2.82
CA LEU A 47 5.12 10.58 -4.26
C LEU A 47 4.82 9.17 -4.77
N GLY A 48 5.25 8.13 -4.04
CA GLY A 48 4.98 6.74 -4.39
C GLY A 48 3.49 6.43 -4.41
N ILE A 49 2.74 6.83 -3.37
CA ILE A 49 1.28 6.65 -3.30
C ILE A 49 0.59 7.45 -4.40
N ALA A 50 1.00 8.69 -4.65
CA ALA A 50 0.42 9.52 -5.71
C ALA A 50 0.59 8.86 -7.09
N VAL A 51 1.79 8.34 -7.40
CA VAL A 51 2.05 7.63 -8.65
C VAL A 51 1.24 6.32 -8.74
N LEU A 52 1.13 5.56 -7.65
CA LEU A 52 0.32 4.33 -7.62
C LEU A 52 -1.16 4.64 -7.87
N LEU A 53 -1.72 5.64 -7.19
CA LEU A 53 -3.11 6.06 -7.38
C LEU A 53 -3.34 6.63 -8.78
N PHE A 54 -2.36 7.34 -9.34
CA PHE A 54 -2.42 7.83 -10.72
C PHE A 54 -2.45 6.67 -11.73
N LEU A 55 -1.58 5.67 -11.57
CA LEU A 55 -1.56 4.47 -12.42
C LEU A 55 -2.86 3.66 -12.31
N VAL A 56 -3.40 3.52 -11.10
CA VAL A 56 -4.73 2.91 -10.89
C VAL A 56 -5.81 3.74 -11.58
N GLY A 57 -5.75 5.07 -11.48
CA GLY A 57 -6.64 6.00 -12.17
C GLY A 57 -6.63 5.82 -13.69
N ILE A 58 -5.46 5.65 -14.30
CA ILE A 58 -5.35 5.38 -15.75
C ILE A 58 -6.01 4.04 -16.14
N LYS A 59 -5.98 3.03 -15.27
CA LYS A 59 -6.65 1.74 -15.52
C LYS A 59 -8.17 1.79 -15.38
N LEU A 60 -8.73 2.82 -14.74
CA LEU A 60 -10.17 3.03 -14.62
C LEU A 60 -10.70 3.69 -15.89
N ASP A 61 -11.26 2.90 -16.80
CA ASP A 61 -12.02 3.46 -17.92
C ASP A 61 -13.46 3.83 -17.49
N VAL A 62 -14.09 4.73 -18.25
CA VAL A 62 -15.47 5.19 -17.97
C VAL A 62 -16.46 4.03 -17.93
N LYS A 63 -16.19 2.97 -18.69
CA LYS A 63 -17.04 1.78 -18.77
C LYS A 63 -16.96 0.95 -17.49
N LEU A 64 -15.77 0.76 -16.92
CA LEU A 64 -15.54 0.06 -15.66
C LEU A 64 -16.08 0.86 -14.47
N ILE A 65 -15.95 2.19 -14.48
CA ILE A 65 -16.57 3.05 -13.47
C ILE A 65 -18.10 2.90 -13.52
N ARG A 66 -18.69 2.89 -14.72
CA ARG A 66 -20.14 2.75 -14.87
C ARG A 66 -20.63 1.35 -14.49
N SER A 67 -19.87 0.29 -14.78
CA SER A 67 -20.26 -1.08 -14.44
C SER A 67 -20.12 -1.38 -12.95
N LEU A 68 -19.09 -0.85 -12.30
CA LEU A 68 -18.86 -1.04 -10.86
C LEU A 68 -19.60 -0.02 -9.99
N GLY A 69 -19.93 1.17 -10.50
CA GLY A 69 -20.42 2.30 -9.71
C GLY A 69 -21.68 1.99 -8.87
N VAL A 70 -22.67 1.31 -9.46
CA VAL A 70 -23.91 0.92 -8.74
C VAL A 70 -23.59 -0.10 -7.64
N VAL A 71 -22.74 -1.08 -7.93
CA VAL A 71 -22.31 -2.10 -6.96
C VAL A 71 -21.49 -1.45 -5.83
N SER A 72 -20.58 -0.55 -6.15
CA SER A 72 -19.76 0.18 -5.16
C SER A 72 -20.61 1.04 -4.23
N VAL A 73 -21.61 1.75 -4.75
CA VAL A 73 -22.49 2.60 -3.92
C VAL A 73 -23.38 1.75 -3.02
N THR A 74 -24.01 0.71 -3.56
CA THR A 74 -24.90 -0.17 -2.79
C THR A 74 -24.14 -0.95 -1.71
N THR A 75 -22.98 -1.49 -2.05
CA THR A 75 -22.13 -2.22 -1.10
C THR A 75 -21.54 -1.28 -0.05
N GLY A 76 -21.10 -0.08 -0.44
CA GLY A 76 -20.56 0.93 0.47
C GLY A 76 -21.60 1.41 1.48
N LEU A 77 -22.81 1.76 1.02
CA LEU A 77 -23.91 2.15 1.92
C LEU A 77 -24.33 1.00 2.83
N GLY A 78 -24.40 -0.23 2.30
CA GLY A 78 -24.64 -1.42 3.11
C GLY A 78 -23.56 -1.59 4.19
N GLN A 79 -22.29 -1.47 3.83
CA GLN A 79 -21.19 -1.61 4.78
C GLN A 79 -21.24 -0.53 5.87
N VAL A 80 -21.53 0.72 5.53
CA VAL A 80 -21.67 1.81 6.52
C VAL A 80 -22.85 1.53 7.46
N ILE A 81 -24.01 1.16 6.95
CA ILE A 81 -25.20 0.94 7.79
C ILE A 81 -25.04 -0.26 8.73
N PHE A 82 -24.33 -1.31 8.30
CA PHE A 82 -24.14 -2.53 9.10
C PHE A 82 -22.91 -2.49 10.03
N THR A 83 -21.86 -1.75 9.64
CA THR A 83 -20.57 -1.73 10.36
C THR A 83 -20.30 -0.43 11.11
N ALA A 84 -20.98 0.68 10.80
CA ALA A 84 -20.88 1.94 11.58
C ALA A 84 -21.77 1.88 12.83
#